data_AF-A0A953F0Z3-F1
#
_entry.id   AF-A0A953F0Z3-F1
#
_cell.length_a   1.000
_cell.length_b   1.000
_cell.length_c   1.000
_cell.angle_alpha   90.00
_cell.angle_beta   90.00
_cell.angle_gamma   90.00
#
_symmetry.space_group_name_H-M   'P 1'
#
loop_
_entity.id
_entity.type
_entity.pdbx_description
1 polymer ?
#
loop_
_entity_poly.entity_id
_entity_poly.type
_entity_poly.pdbx_seq_one_letter_code
_entity_poly.pdbx_strand_id
1 'polypeptide(L)'
;MPLPYADAMALLDREIHDFVIPSFSYSVSPPGPAAPLHTVATPMILIANTEVSSAAVERLAEVLFDGDFARMANLPPVDPQRVLRMHDFRVHPGMQFYLRRGQPVVNGEFMSKMEDMRSFLVSAAVSLFLFLRWYQGRRLSKFEDYYDAVTEVERQAIARQESGELTLPLWEQLGRQLYRAKADVLDKHASGALEGGAELQCFLAHVNDVRACLVALRPDDPSRSRAQATETLEQTAATSD
;
A
#
# COMPACT_ATOMS: atom_id res chain seq x y z
N MET A 1 -7.59 -62.72 -19.22
CA MET A 1 -6.29 -62.38 -19.83
C MET A 1 -6.15 -60.86 -19.80
N PRO A 2 -4.99 -60.30 -19.42
CA PRO A 2 -4.73 -58.87 -19.58
C PRO A 2 -4.74 -58.50 -21.07
N LEU A 3 -5.24 -57.31 -21.42
CA LEU A 3 -5.19 -56.78 -22.78
C LEU A 3 -3.89 -55.99 -22.96
N PRO A 4 -2.89 -56.53 -23.68
CA PRO A 4 -1.52 -55.98 -23.67
C PRO A 4 -1.36 -54.64 -24.44
N TYR A 5 -2.42 -54.11 -25.06
CA TYR A 5 -2.38 -52.92 -25.92
C TYR A 5 -3.55 -51.95 -25.70
N ALA A 6 -4.02 -51.79 -24.46
CA ALA A 6 -5.09 -50.84 -24.14
C ALA A 6 -4.75 -49.41 -24.58
N ASP A 7 -3.50 -48.97 -24.38
CA ASP A 7 -3.01 -47.65 -24.80
C ASP A 7 -3.06 -47.46 -26.32
N ALA A 8 -2.80 -48.51 -27.10
CA ALA A 8 -2.87 -48.43 -28.56
C ALA A 8 -4.32 -48.38 -29.06
N MET A 9 -5.26 -48.99 -28.34
CA MET A 9 -6.70 -48.88 -28.66
C MET A 9 -7.25 -47.49 -28.35
N ALA A 10 -6.76 -46.83 -27.30
CA ALA A 10 -7.09 -45.44 -26.98
C ALA A 10 -6.63 -44.43 -28.07
N LEU A 11 -5.67 -44.82 -28.93
CA LEU A 11 -5.27 -44.03 -30.10
C LEU A 11 -6.24 -44.17 -31.27
N LEU A 12 -6.95 -45.30 -31.37
CA LEU A 12 -7.90 -45.58 -32.45
C LEU A 12 -9.28 -45.00 -32.14
N ASP A 13 -9.68 -45.04 -30.87
CA ASP A 13 -10.94 -44.51 -30.38
C ASP A 13 -10.69 -43.69 -29.11
N ARG A 14 -11.00 -42.38 -29.19
CA ARG A 14 -10.79 -41.42 -28.09
C ARG A 14 -11.72 -41.67 -26.90
N GLU A 15 -12.79 -42.43 -27.06
CA GLU A 15 -13.68 -42.78 -25.95
C GLU A 15 -13.16 -43.97 -25.14
N ILE A 16 -12.23 -44.75 -25.70
CA ILE A 16 -11.59 -45.86 -25.00
C ILE A 16 -10.37 -45.35 -24.22
N HIS A 17 -10.27 -45.75 -22.96
CA HIS A 17 -9.11 -45.46 -22.11
C HIS A 17 -8.63 -46.70 -21.36
N ASP A 18 -7.34 -46.72 -21.02
CA ASP A 18 -6.80 -47.74 -20.12
C ASP A 18 -7.43 -47.61 -18.74
N PHE A 19 -7.81 -48.75 -18.18
CA PHE A 19 -8.42 -48.86 -16.87
C PHE A 19 -7.84 -50.06 -16.14
N VAL A 20 -7.53 -49.87 -14.87
CA VAL A 20 -7.00 -50.93 -14.01
C VAL A 20 -8.09 -51.40 -13.08
N ILE A 21 -8.53 -52.65 -13.27
CA ILE A 21 -9.36 -53.35 -12.29
C ILE A 21 -8.46 -53.67 -11.08
N PRO A 22 -8.75 -53.16 -9.88
CA PRO A 22 -7.96 -53.47 -8.68
C PRO A 22 -7.96 -54.96 -8.36
N SER A 23 -6.93 -55.42 -7.66
CA SER A 23 -6.91 -56.80 -7.15
C SER A 23 -8.10 -57.06 -6.22
N PHE A 24 -8.62 -58.28 -6.25
CA PHE A 24 -9.72 -58.77 -5.41
C PHE A 24 -11.05 -58.02 -5.59
N SER A 25 -11.27 -57.38 -6.75
CA SER A 25 -12.50 -56.63 -7.05
C SER A 25 -13.76 -57.49 -7.19
N TYR A 26 -13.62 -58.78 -7.49
CA TYR A 26 -14.73 -59.69 -7.76
C TYR A 26 -14.57 -61.02 -7.03
N SER A 27 -15.68 -61.68 -6.72
CA SER A 27 -15.78 -62.97 -6.02
C SER A 27 -15.28 -62.96 -4.56
N VAL A 28 -16.02 -63.66 -3.69
CA VAL A 28 -15.66 -63.80 -2.27
C VAL A 28 -14.69 -64.97 -2.04
N SER A 29 -14.81 -66.05 -2.83
CA SER A 29 -13.87 -67.18 -2.79
C SER A 29 -13.92 -68.02 -4.08
N PRO A 30 -12.80 -68.19 -4.82
CA PRO A 30 -11.53 -67.49 -4.63
C PRO A 30 -11.67 -66.02 -5.06
N PRO A 31 -11.08 -65.07 -4.31
CA PRO A 31 -11.14 -63.66 -4.67
C PRO A 31 -10.27 -63.40 -5.90
N GLY A 32 -10.80 -62.67 -6.88
CA GLY A 32 -10.13 -62.35 -8.13
C GLY A 32 -10.30 -60.88 -8.51
N PRO A 33 -9.42 -60.31 -9.34
CA PRO A 33 -8.15 -60.85 -9.81
C PRO A 33 -7.06 -60.80 -8.72
N ALA A 34 -6.09 -61.72 -8.73
CA ALA A 34 -5.03 -61.77 -7.70
C ALA A 34 -4.03 -60.59 -7.78
N ALA A 35 -3.96 -59.93 -8.93
CA ALA A 35 -3.14 -58.74 -9.18
C ALA A 35 -3.96 -57.71 -9.97
N PRO A 36 -3.58 -56.42 -9.96
CA PRO A 36 -4.21 -55.40 -10.78
C PRO A 36 -4.23 -55.83 -12.26
N LEU A 37 -5.40 -55.69 -12.89
CA LEU A 37 -5.62 -56.14 -14.27
C LEU A 37 -5.88 -54.93 -15.17
N HIS A 38 -4.96 -54.67 -16.10
CA HIS A 38 -5.14 -53.66 -17.16
C HIS A 38 -6.16 -54.14 -18.19
N THR A 39 -7.11 -53.27 -18.51
CA THR A 39 -8.18 -53.48 -19.47
C THR A 39 -8.58 -52.15 -20.09
N VAL A 40 -9.42 -52.20 -21.12
CA VAL A 40 -10.06 -51.02 -21.68
C VAL A 40 -11.37 -50.70 -20.96
N ALA A 41 -11.68 -49.42 -20.82
CA ALA A 41 -12.97 -48.93 -20.35
C ALA A 41 -13.53 -47.86 -21.29
N THR A 42 -14.85 -47.77 -21.34
CA THR A 42 -15.60 -46.73 -22.04
C THR A 42 -16.40 -45.92 -21.03
N PRO A 43 -16.60 -44.61 -21.27
CA PRO A 43 -17.41 -43.79 -20.39
C PRO A 43 -18.87 -44.23 -20.46
N MET A 44 -19.53 -44.24 -19.30
CA MET A 44 -20.99 -44.31 -19.25
C MET A 44 -21.55 -42.92 -19.51
N ILE A 45 -22.39 -42.79 -20.54
CA ILE A 45 -23.00 -41.53 -20.96
C ILE A 45 -24.51 -41.60 -20.76
N LEU A 46 -25.07 -40.62 -20.04
CA LEU A 46 -26.51 -40.43 -19.91
C LEU A 46 -26.98 -39.40 -20.94
N ILE A 47 -27.84 -39.84 -21.86
CA ILE A 47 -28.35 -39.01 -22.96
C ILE A 47 -29.80 -38.63 -22.67
N ALA A 48 -30.13 -37.36 -22.88
CA ALA A 48 -31.49 -36.84 -22.80
C ALA A 48 -32.00 -36.43 -24.18
N ASN A 49 -33.30 -36.55 -24.41
CA ASN A 49 -33.94 -36.04 -25.61
C ASN A 49 -33.93 -34.50 -25.61
N THR A 50 -33.82 -33.88 -26.79
CA THR A 50 -33.82 -32.42 -26.97
C THR A 50 -35.11 -31.72 -26.56
N GLU A 51 -36.22 -32.45 -26.46
CA GLU A 51 -37.53 -31.94 -26.03
C GLU A 51 -37.66 -31.86 -24.50
N VAL A 52 -36.73 -32.47 -23.75
CA VAL A 52 -36.77 -32.42 -22.29
C VAL A 52 -36.45 -31.00 -21.82
N SER A 53 -37.25 -30.49 -20.87
CA SER A 53 -37.04 -29.14 -20.37
C SER A 53 -35.66 -28.99 -19.71
N SER A 54 -35.02 -27.85 -19.96
CA SER A 54 -33.69 -27.56 -19.39
C SER A 54 -33.70 -27.59 -17.86
N ALA A 55 -34.78 -27.12 -17.25
CA ALA A 55 -34.97 -27.15 -15.80
C ALA A 55 -35.05 -28.58 -15.24
N ALA A 56 -35.68 -29.53 -15.95
CA ALA A 56 -35.74 -30.92 -15.51
C ALA A 56 -34.36 -31.58 -15.55
N VAL A 57 -33.58 -31.32 -16.61
CA VAL A 57 -32.20 -31.84 -16.72
C VAL A 57 -31.28 -31.24 -15.66
N GLU A 58 -31.40 -29.94 -15.38
CA GLU A 58 -30.65 -29.28 -14.31
C GLU A 58 -30.97 -29.91 -12.95
N ARG A 59 -32.25 -30.11 -12.63
CA ARG A 59 -32.69 -30.76 -11.38
C ARG A 59 -32.22 -32.19 -11.27
N LEU A 60 -32.22 -32.94 -12.37
CA LEU A 60 -31.69 -34.29 -12.40
C LEU A 60 -30.18 -34.29 -12.11
N ALA A 61 -29.42 -33.36 -12.70
CA ALA A 61 -28.00 -33.20 -12.43
C ALA A 61 -27.72 -32.86 -10.97
N GLU A 62 -28.50 -31.95 -10.36
CA GLU A 62 -28.42 -31.64 -8.92
C GLU A 62 -28.60 -32.91 -8.06
N VAL A 63 -29.63 -33.71 -8.34
CA VAL A 63 -29.91 -34.92 -7.56
C VAL A 63 -28.81 -35.98 -7.73
N LEU A 64 -28.33 -36.17 -8.96
CA LEU A 64 -27.32 -37.19 -9.27
C LEU A 64 -25.95 -36.87 -8.69
N PHE A 65 -25.59 -35.59 -8.60
CA PHE A 65 -24.22 -35.18 -8.28
C PHE A 65 -24.07 -34.45 -6.95
N ASP A 66 -25.09 -33.71 -6.49
CA ASP A 66 -25.08 -32.98 -5.22
C ASP A 66 -26.02 -33.57 -4.16
N GLY A 67 -26.94 -34.45 -4.56
CA GLY A 67 -27.94 -35.05 -3.68
C GLY A 67 -27.41 -36.16 -2.77
N ASP A 68 -28.23 -36.59 -1.82
CA ASP A 68 -27.97 -37.77 -0.98
C ASP A 68 -27.76 -39.05 -1.79
N PHE A 69 -28.35 -39.09 -2.99
CA PHE A 69 -28.14 -40.17 -3.94
C PHE A 69 -26.67 -40.31 -4.36
N ALA A 70 -25.96 -39.21 -4.64
CA ALA A 70 -24.56 -39.24 -5.03
C ALA A 70 -23.69 -39.90 -3.95
N ARG A 71 -23.97 -39.57 -2.68
CA ARG A 71 -23.29 -40.15 -1.51
C ARG A 71 -23.62 -41.63 -1.33
N MET A 72 -24.89 -42.00 -1.46
CA MET A 72 -25.34 -43.39 -1.31
C MET A 72 -24.80 -44.29 -2.43
N ALA A 73 -24.76 -43.78 -3.66
CA ALA A 73 -24.29 -44.51 -4.84
C ALA A 73 -22.76 -44.45 -5.03
N ASN A 74 -22.03 -43.76 -4.16
CA ASN A 74 -20.59 -43.49 -4.30
C ASN A 74 -20.21 -42.97 -5.69
N LEU A 75 -21.02 -42.08 -6.24
CA LEU A 75 -20.75 -41.49 -7.54
C LEU A 75 -19.59 -40.49 -7.41
N PRO A 76 -18.58 -40.57 -8.30
CA PRO A 76 -17.52 -39.57 -8.31
C PRO A 76 -18.10 -38.20 -8.70
N PRO A 77 -17.49 -37.09 -8.20
CA PRO A 77 -17.92 -35.75 -8.58
C PRO A 77 -17.78 -35.55 -10.09
N VAL A 78 -18.69 -34.78 -10.69
CA VAL A 78 -18.62 -34.45 -12.11
C VAL A 78 -17.41 -33.59 -12.37
N ASP A 79 -16.55 -34.04 -13.29
CA ASP A 79 -15.53 -33.21 -13.90
C ASP A 79 -16.14 -32.46 -15.10
N PRO A 80 -16.31 -31.13 -15.03
CA PRO A 80 -16.84 -30.33 -16.13
C PRO A 80 -16.04 -30.52 -17.43
N GLN A 81 -14.72 -30.71 -17.32
CA GLN A 81 -13.85 -30.87 -18.47
C GLN A 81 -14.05 -32.21 -19.17
N ARG A 82 -14.50 -33.26 -18.46
CA ARG A 82 -14.82 -34.55 -19.09
C ARG A 82 -16.13 -34.47 -19.86
N VAL A 83 -17.15 -33.81 -19.28
CA VAL A 83 -18.45 -33.62 -19.95
C VAL A 83 -18.31 -32.77 -21.21
N LEU A 84 -17.47 -31.75 -21.19
CA LEU A 84 -17.22 -30.88 -22.34
C LEU A 84 -16.33 -31.51 -23.43
N ARG A 85 -15.58 -32.57 -23.11
CA ARG A 85 -14.70 -33.29 -24.05
C ARG A 85 -15.42 -34.37 -24.86
N MET A 86 -16.66 -34.72 -24.50
CA MET A 86 -17.47 -35.68 -25.24
C MET A 86 -17.88 -35.04 -26.58
N HIS A 87 -17.26 -35.51 -27.67
CA HIS A 87 -17.46 -34.92 -29.01
C HIS A 87 -18.71 -35.45 -29.72
N ASP A 88 -19.17 -36.64 -29.36
CA ASP A 88 -20.21 -37.35 -30.12
C ASP A 88 -21.62 -36.83 -29.81
N PHE A 89 -21.80 -36.14 -28.68
CA PHE A 89 -23.08 -35.59 -28.25
C PHE A 89 -22.95 -34.14 -27.77
N ARG A 90 -23.89 -33.29 -28.20
CA ARG A 90 -23.97 -31.90 -27.73
C ARG A 90 -24.46 -31.87 -26.28
N VAL A 91 -23.78 -31.13 -25.42
CA VAL A 91 -24.18 -30.95 -24.01
C VAL A 91 -25.52 -30.22 -23.92
N HIS A 92 -26.50 -30.84 -23.25
CA HIS A 92 -27.83 -30.29 -23.04
C HIS A 92 -27.77 -28.94 -22.28
N PRO A 93 -28.57 -27.91 -22.64
CA PRO A 93 -28.51 -26.60 -21.99
C PRO A 93 -28.69 -26.65 -20.46
N GLY A 94 -29.57 -27.51 -19.96
CA GLY A 94 -29.75 -27.75 -18.52
C GLY A 94 -28.48 -28.18 -17.79
N MET A 95 -27.64 -29.02 -18.42
CA MET A 95 -26.36 -29.43 -17.86
C MET A 95 -25.33 -28.28 -17.89
N GLN A 96 -25.39 -27.40 -18.89
CA GLN A 96 -24.53 -26.22 -18.93
C GLN A 96 -24.85 -25.23 -17.80
N PHE A 97 -26.13 -25.05 -17.46
CA PHE A 97 -26.54 -24.23 -16.32
C PHE A 97 -26.03 -24.81 -15.00
N TYR A 98 -26.18 -26.13 -14.80
CA TYR A 98 -25.63 -26.84 -13.65
C TYR A 98 -24.11 -26.66 -13.53
N LEU A 99 -23.36 -26.91 -14.61
CA LEU A 99 -21.90 -26.78 -14.62
C LEU A 99 -21.41 -25.35 -14.34
N ARG A 100 -22.14 -24.32 -14.79
CA ARG A 100 -21.80 -22.92 -14.50
C ARG A 100 -22.05 -22.54 -13.04
N ARG A 101 -23.04 -23.15 -12.39
CA ARG A 101 -23.37 -22.91 -10.99
C ARG A 101 -22.32 -23.47 -10.04
N GLY A 102 -21.75 -24.63 -10.38
CA GLY A 102 -20.73 -25.32 -9.58
C GLY A 102 -19.29 -24.82 -9.79
N GLN A 103 -19.05 -23.85 -10.68
CA GLN A 103 -17.71 -23.26 -10.81
C GLN A 103 -17.41 -22.40 -9.58
N PRO A 104 -16.46 -22.78 -8.71
CA PRO A 104 -15.95 -21.84 -7.74
C PRO A 104 -15.34 -20.70 -8.54
N VAL A 105 -15.80 -19.47 -8.29
CA VAL A 105 -15.19 -18.23 -8.82
C VAL A 105 -13.70 -18.13 -8.43
N VAL A 106 -13.26 -19.02 -7.54
CA VAL A 106 -11.89 -19.25 -7.07
C VAL A 106 -11.28 -20.44 -7.84
N ASN A 107 -11.19 -20.35 -9.17
CA ASN A 107 -10.32 -21.24 -9.92
C ASN A 107 -8.85 -20.96 -9.53
N GLY A 108 -8.00 -22.00 -9.59
CA GLY A 108 -6.57 -21.95 -9.20
C GLY A 108 -5.72 -20.83 -9.82
N GLU A 109 -6.23 -20.12 -10.84
CA GLU A 109 -5.66 -18.85 -11.29
C GLU A 109 -5.59 -17.77 -10.20
N PHE A 110 -6.54 -17.72 -9.26
CA PHE A 110 -6.46 -16.77 -8.15
C PHE A 110 -5.35 -17.16 -7.18
N MET A 111 -5.10 -18.46 -7.01
CA MET A 111 -4.06 -18.95 -6.11
C MET A 111 -2.66 -18.71 -6.69
N SER A 112 -2.47 -18.94 -8.00
CA SER A 112 -1.21 -18.58 -8.67
C SER A 112 -1.00 -17.06 -8.72
N LYS A 113 -2.05 -16.26 -8.96
CA LYS A 113 -1.97 -14.80 -8.92
C LYS A 113 -1.70 -14.26 -7.51
N MET A 114 -2.08 -14.96 -6.44
CA MET A 114 -1.75 -14.55 -5.06
C MET A 114 -0.27 -14.71 -4.72
N GLU A 115 0.43 -15.67 -5.34
CA GLU A 115 1.87 -15.83 -5.14
C GLU A 115 2.65 -14.67 -5.77
N ASP A 116 2.29 -14.30 -7.00
CA ASP A 116 2.85 -13.13 -7.69
C ASP A 116 2.46 -11.79 -7.04
N MET A 117 1.28 -11.69 -6.42
CA MET A 117 0.82 -10.48 -5.75
C MET A 117 1.73 -10.09 -4.57
N ARG A 118 2.32 -11.07 -3.88
CA ARG A 118 3.16 -10.81 -2.69
C ARG A 118 4.44 -10.07 -3.05
N SER A 119 5.10 -10.46 -4.13
CA SER A 119 6.35 -9.82 -4.58
C SER A 119 6.08 -8.38 -5.04
N PHE A 120 4.96 -8.15 -5.74
CA PHE A 120 4.52 -6.82 -6.14
C PHE A 120 4.19 -5.92 -4.94
N LEU A 121 3.46 -6.44 -3.94
CA LEU A 121 3.10 -5.68 -2.74
C LEU A 121 4.32 -5.26 -1.92
N VAL A 122 5.31 -6.14 -1.77
CA VAL A 122 6.56 -5.80 -1.06
C VAL A 122 7.32 -4.71 -1.80
N SER A 123 7.46 -4.82 -3.12
CA SER A 123 8.12 -3.80 -3.93
C SER A 123 7.38 -2.46 -3.86
N ALA A 124 6.05 -2.47 -4.00
CA ALA A 124 5.22 -1.28 -3.90
C ALA A 124 5.30 -0.62 -2.51
N ALA A 125 5.31 -1.42 -1.44
CA ALA A 125 5.45 -0.92 -0.07
C ALA A 125 6.81 -0.25 0.16
N VAL A 126 7.91 -0.85 -0.33
CA VAL A 126 9.25 -0.26 -0.24
C VAL A 126 9.35 1.02 -1.05
N SER A 127 8.83 1.04 -2.28
CA SER A 127 8.80 2.25 -3.12
C SER A 127 7.97 3.36 -2.47
N LEU A 128 6.80 3.04 -1.90
CA LEU A 128 5.97 4.02 -1.20
C LEU A 128 6.67 4.54 0.07
N PHE A 129 7.33 3.66 0.83
CA PHE A 129 8.08 4.03 2.02
C PHE A 129 9.24 4.99 1.68
N LEU A 130 10.03 4.68 0.64
CA LEU A 130 11.11 5.54 0.16
C LEU A 130 10.56 6.87 -0.37
N PHE A 131 9.43 6.85 -1.09
CA PHE A 131 8.79 8.05 -1.59
C PHE A 131 8.30 8.96 -0.46
N LEU A 132 7.64 8.40 0.57
CA LEU A 132 7.21 9.14 1.75
C LEU A 132 8.39 9.70 2.53
N ARG A 133 9.45 8.91 2.71
CA ARG A 133 10.68 9.35 3.39
C ARG A 133 11.39 10.48 2.62
N TRP A 134 11.46 10.38 1.30
CA TRP A 134 12.02 11.44 0.46
C TRP A 134 11.15 12.71 0.45
N TYR A 135 9.82 12.55 0.42
CA TYR A 135 8.88 13.66 0.50
C TYR A 135 8.95 14.40 1.84
N GLN A 136 9.10 13.66 2.94
CA GLN A 136 9.39 14.24 4.27
C GLN A 136 10.77 14.91 4.28
N GLY A 137 11.78 14.29 3.67
CA GLY A 137 13.13 14.84 3.51
C GLY A 137 13.16 16.21 2.82
N ARG A 138 12.31 16.42 1.81
CA ARG A 138 12.17 17.72 1.12
C ARG A 138 11.45 18.79 1.93
N ARG A 139 10.77 18.42 3.02
CA ARG A 139 10.12 19.34 3.94
C ARG A 139 10.98 19.74 5.14
N LEU A 140 12.23 19.25 5.24
CA LEU A 140 13.20 19.86 6.15
C LEU A 140 13.52 21.26 5.62
N SER A 141 12.83 22.27 6.16
CA SER A 141 13.28 23.66 6.08
C SER A 141 14.72 23.69 6.58
N LYS A 142 15.62 24.40 5.89
CA LYS A 142 17.00 24.50 6.35
C LYS A 142 17.10 25.55 7.43
N PHE A 143 18.02 25.39 8.38
CA PHE A 143 18.34 26.44 9.35
C PHE A 143 18.75 27.76 8.64
N GLU A 144 19.32 27.67 7.43
CA GLU A 144 19.66 28.79 6.55
C GLU A 144 18.50 29.79 6.39
N ASP A 145 17.28 29.30 6.13
CA ASP A 145 16.10 30.17 5.90
C ASP A 145 15.75 31.00 7.16
N TYR A 146 16.05 30.49 8.36
CA TYR A 146 15.78 31.19 9.61
C TYR A 146 16.90 32.15 10.00
N TYR A 147 18.15 31.84 9.66
CA TYR A 147 19.27 32.79 9.83
C TYR A 147 19.02 34.04 8.99
N ASP A 148 18.60 33.88 7.74
CA ASP A 148 18.27 35.00 6.86
C ASP A 148 17.13 35.85 7.44
N ALA A 149 16.10 35.22 8.00
CA ALA A 149 14.98 35.93 8.63
C ALA A 149 15.40 36.76 9.85
N VAL A 150 16.32 36.24 10.69
CA VAL A 150 16.82 36.97 11.88
C VAL A 150 17.79 38.09 11.47
N THR A 151 18.64 37.83 10.48
CA THR A 151 19.57 38.83 9.92
C THR A 151 18.80 39.99 9.28
N GLU A 152 17.68 39.71 8.61
CA GLU A 152 16.83 40.74 8.01
C GLU A 152 16.15 41.62 9.07
N VAL A 153 15.74 41.04 10.21
CA VAL A 153 15.21 41.83 11.34
C VAL A 153 16.29 42.75 11.93
N GLU A 154 17.52 42.26 12.09
CA GLU A 154 18.66 43.06 12.53
C GLU A 154 18.95 44.20 11.55
N ARG A 155 19.03 43.89 10.26
CA ARG A 155 19.28 44.87 9.20
C ARG A 155 18.22 45.97 9.17
N GLN A 156 16.95 45.61 9.31
CA GLN A 156 15.85 46.58 9.37
C GLN A 156 15.90 47.45 10.63
N ALA A 157 16.34 46.91 11.76
CA ALA A 157 16.51 47.68 12.99
C ALA A 157 17.61 48.73 12.84
N ILE A 158 18.77 48.35 12.29
CA ILE A 158 19.92 49.24 12.11
C ILE A 158 19.61 50.32 11.06
N ALA A 159 19.10 49.94 9.88
CA ALA A 159 18.81 50.90 8.81
C ALA A 159 17.75 51.95 9.21
N ARG A 160 16.76 51.57 10.03
CA ARG A 160 15.72 52.50 10.50
C ARG A 160 16.14 53.35 11.70
N GLN A 161 17.13 52.90 12.45
CA GLN A 161 17.79 53.74 13.43
C GLN A 161 18.61 54.84 12.74
N GLU A 162 19.38 54.49 11.71
CA GLU A 162 20.23 55.46 10.98
C GLU A 162 19.39 56.54 10.29
N SER A 163 18.19 56.21 9.84
CA SER A 163 17.23 57.17 9.25
C SER A 163 16.40 57.93 10.28
N GLY A 164 16.49 57.61 11.58
CA GLY A 164 15.73 58.27 12.65
C GLY A 164 14.24 57.94 12.69
N GLU A 165 13.78 56.96 11.92
CA GLU A 165 12.36 56.56 11.79
C GLU A 165 11.93 55.46 12.78
N LEU A 166 12.81 55.10 13.72
CA LEU A 166 12.58 54.01 14.66
C LEU A 166 11.53 54.40 15.73
N THR A 167 10.26 54.25 15.38
CA THR A 167 9.13 54.57 16.26
C THR A 167 8.81 53.36 17.19
N LEU A 168 8.31 53.62 18.40
CA LEU A 168 7.91 52.59 19.37
C LEU A 168 7.03 51.43 18.82
N PRO A 169 5.95 51.66 18.01
CA PRO A 169 5.15 50.57 17.46
C PRO A 169 5.93 49.69 16.46
N LEU A 170 6.90 50.27 15.75
CA LEU A 170 7.74 49.54 14.80
C LEU A 170 8.78 48.68 15.54
N TRP A 171 9.31 49.18 16.65
CA TRP A 171 10.17 48.41 17.55
C TRP A 171 9.44 47.18 18.12
N GLU A 172 8.20 47.35 18.59
CA GLU A 172 7.38 46.22 19.05
C GLU A 172 7.06 45.21 17.92
N GLN A 173 6.92 45.69 16.68
CA GLN A 173 6.72 44.83 15.52
C GLN A 173 7.96 43.96 15.25
N LEU A 174 9.16 44.55 15.26
CA LEU A 174 10.42 43.83 15.08
C LEU A 174 10.64 42.81 16.22
N GLY A 175 10.36 43.19 17.47
CA GLY A 175 10.41 42.28 18.61
C GLY A 175 9.45 41.09 18.49
N ARG A 176 8.23 41.31 17.98
CA ARG A 176 7.27 40.23 17.70
C ARG A 176 7.71 39.32 16.56
N GLN A 177 8.33 39.87 15.51
CA GLN A 177 8.88 39.09 14.41
C GLN A 177 10.02 38.16 14.88
N LEU A 178 10.94 38.69 15.70
CA LEU A 178 12.00 37.89 16.31
C LEU A 178 11.46 36.77 17.19
N TYR A 179 10.43 37.06 18.01
CA TYR A 179 9.80 36.04 18.85
C TYR A 179 9.10 34.95 18.03
N ARG A 180 8.41 35.31 16.95
CA ARG A 180 7.76 34.35 16.04
C ARG A 180 8.79 33.44 15.36
N ALA A 181 9.88 34.00 14.85
CA ALA A 181 10.96 33.22 14.24
C ALA A 181 11.56 32.23 15.25
N LYS A 182 11.81 32.67 16.50
CA LYS A 182 12.28 31.78 17.58
C LYS A 182 11.29 30.66 17.90
N ALA A 183 10.00 30.98 18.03
CA ALA A 183 8.97 30.00 18.38
C ALA A 183 8.81 28.94 17.28
N ASP A 184 8.81 29.35 16.01
CA ASP A 184 8.64 28.46 14.86
C ASP A 184 9.83 27.50 14.68
N VAL A 185 11.07 27.97 14.92
CA VAL A 185 12.27 27.11 14.92
C VAL A 185 12.24 26.08 16.05
N LEU A 186 11.84 26.49 17.26
CA LEU A 186 11.75 25.57 18.41
C LEU A 186 10.68 24.50 18.20
N ASP A 187 9.53 24.87 17.63
CA ASP A 187 8.44 23.92 17.33
C ASP A 187 8.86 22.91 16.26
N LYS A 188 9.54 23.38 15.20
CA LYS A 188 10.06 22.51 14.13
C LYS A 188 11.22 21.61 14.58
N HIS A 189 12.05 22.06 15.53
CA HIS A 189 13.05 21.20 16.16
C HIS A 189 12.40 20.16 17.09
N ALA A 190 11.37 20.54 17.86
CA ALA A 190 10.63 19.61 18.72
C ALA A 190 9.88 18.54 17.92
N SER A 191 9.38 18.87 16.72
CA SER A 191 8.73 17.93 15.82
C SER A 191 9.71 17.05 15.01
N GLY A 192 11.03 17.24 15.18
CA GLY A 192 12.07 16.54 14.41
C GLY A 192 12.17 16.97 12.94
N ALA A 193 11.56 18.10 12.56
CA ALA A 193 11.66 18.64 11.20
C ALA A 193 12.95 19.45 10.95
N LEU A 194 13.64 19.82 12.03
CA LEU A 194 14.97 20.43 12.04
C LEU A 194 15.89 19.54 12.89
N GLU A 195 16.83 18.86 12.25
CA GLU A 195 17.87 18.07 12.92
C GLU A 195 19.13 18.93 13.09
N GLY A 196 19.72 18.98 14.29
CA GLY A 196 20.98 19.68 14.52
C GLY A 196 20.99 20.52 15.79
N GLY A 197 21.33 19.90 16.92
CA GLY A 197 21.39 20.59 18.21
C GLY A 197 22.43 21.73 18.27
N ALA A 198 23.56 21.58 17.56
CA ALA A 198 24.59 22.62 17.48
C ALA A 198 24.12 23.85 16.68
N GLU A 199 23.38 23.63 15.57
CA GLU A 199 22.85 24.70 14.73
C GLU A 199 21.75 25.48 15.46
N LEU A 200 20.91 24.79 16.25
CA LEU A 200 19.94 25.45 17.12
C LEU A 200 20.61 26.34 18.17
N GLN A 201 21.73 25.88 18.77
CA GLN A 201 22.47 26.68 19.76
C GLN A 201 23.05 27.95 19.14
N CYS A 202 23.67 27.86 17.95
CA CYS A 202 24.17 29.02 17.20
C CYS A 202 23.03 29.99 16.83
N PHE A 203 21.88 29.47 16.38
CA PHE A 203 20.71 30.29 16.06
C PHE A 203 20.18 31.02 17.30
N LEU A 204 20.04 30.32 18.43
CA LEU A 204 19.56 30.92 19.68
C LEU A 204 20.54 31.97 20.23
N ALA A 205 21.85 31.78 20.05
CA ALA A 205 22.86 32.79 20.36
C ALA A 205 22.66 34.03 19.48
N HIS A 206 22.52 33.87 18.17
CA HIS A 206 22.29 34.99 17.25
C HIS A 206 20.98 35.75 17.56
N VAL A 207 19.88 35.03 17.85
CA VAL A 207 18.60 35.65 18.29
C VAL A 207 18.79 36.44 19.60
N ASN A 208 19.62 35.94 20.51
CA ASN A 208 19.90 36.63 21.76
C ASN A 208 20.72 37.92 21.52
N ASP A 209 21.68 37.89 20.61
CA ASP A 209 22.47 39.05 20.21
C ASP A 209 21.60 40.12 19.54
N VAL A 210 20.73 39.72 18.60
CA VAL A 210 19.78 40.63 17.94
C VAL A 210 18.77 41.20 18.94
N ARG A 211 18.33 40.42 19.93
CA ARG A 211 17.49 40.93 21.03
C ARG A 211 18.25 41.97 21.85
N ALA A 212 19.51 41.72 22.20
CA ALA A 212 20.34 42.66 22.95
C ALA A 212 20.54 43.97 22.15
N CYS A 213 20.78 43.86 20.85
CA CYS A 213 20.83 44.99 19.93
C CYS A 213 19.50 45.76 19.94
N LEU A 214 18.37 45.11 19.71
CA LEU A 214 17.05 45.77 19.74
C LEU A 214 16.76 46.48 21.08
N VAL A 215 17.17 45.91 22.21
CA VAL A 215 17.02 46.54 23.54
C VAL A 215 17.88 47.80 23.64
N ALA A 216 19.12 47.77 23.14
CA ALA A 216 20.00 48.94 23.10
C ALA A 216 19.49 50.04 22.15
N LEU A 217 18.68 49.68 21.16
CA LEU A 217 18.09 50.60 20.17
C LEU A 217 16.70 51.12 20.55
N ARG A 218 16.27 50.88 21.80
CA ARG A 218 14.93 51.29 22.23
C ARG A 218 14.76 52.83 22.15
N PRO A 219 13.70 53.33 21.51
CA PRO A 219 13.51 54.77 21.30
C PRO A 219 13.33 55.62 22.58
N ASP A 220 12.97 55.00 23.72
CA ASP A 220 12.71 55.69 25.00
C ASP A 220 13.84 55.54 26.04
N ASP A 221 15.07 55.18 25.67
CA ASP A 221 16.12 54.95 26.68
C ASP A 221 16.55 56.26 27.38
N PRO A 222 16.31 56.43 28.71
CA PRO A 222 16.71 57.62 29.47
C PRO A 222 18.23 57.82 29.54
N SER A 223 19.04 56.84 29.13
CA SER A 223 20.50 56.95 29.05
C SER A 223 20.96 57.95 27.96
N ARG A 224 20.22 58.09 26.85
CA ARG A 224 20.52 59.07 25.80
C ARG A 224 20.22 60.51 26.21
N SER A 225 19.15 60.72 26.97
CA SER A 225 18.84 62.05 27.51
C SER A 225 19.92 62.54 28.49
N ARG A 226 20.61 61.63 29.18
CA ARG A 226 21.75 61.97 30.05
C ARG A 226 23.04 62.23 29.26
N ALA A 227 23.35 61.42 28.25
CA ALA A 227 24.53 61.60 27.40
C ALA A 227 24.47 62.90 26.58
N GLN A 228 23.30 63.20 25.99
CA GLN A 228 23.08 64.45 25.26
C GLN A 228 23.06 65.68 26.18
N ALA A 229 22.56 65.55 27.41
CA ALA A 229 22.60 66.63 28.40
C ALA A 229 24.03 66.95 28.88
N THR A 230 24.91 65.95 29.00
CA THR A 230 26.33 66.19 29.29
C THR A 230 27.07 66.86 28.12
N GLU A 231 26.78 66.48 26.87
CA GLU A 231 27.39 67.14 25.69
C GLU A 231 26.90 68.58 25.51
N THR A 232 25.63 68.88 25.81
CA THR A 232 25.12 70.27 25.76
C THR A 232 25.71 71.13 26.86
N LEU A 233 25.92 70.60 28.07
CA LEU A 233 26.56 71.32 29.18
C LEU A 233 28.04 71.65 28.86
N GLU A 234 28.79 70.73 28.25
CA GLU A 234 30.17 70.98 27.82
C GLU A 234 30.26 72.00 26.66
N GLN A 235 29.31 71.98 25.71
CA GLN A 235 29.29 72.97 24.60
C GLN A 235 28.89 74.38 25.05
N THR A 236 27.97 74.54 26.02
CA THR A 236 27.67 75.86 26.59
C THR A 236 28.79 76.41 27.47
N ALA A 237 29.57 75.54 28.13
CA ALA A 237 30.72 75.96 28.93
C ALA A 237 31.90 76.44 28.06
N ALA A 238 32.07 75.89 26.85
CA ALA A 238 33.17 76.25 25.94
C ALA A 238 32.92 77.52 25.09
N THR A 239 31.71 78.11 25.13
CA THR A 239 31.35 79.28 24.32
C THR A 239 31.28 80.58 25.15
N SER A 240 31.62 80.54 26.44
CA SER A 240 31.55 81.70 27.37
C SER A 240 32.91 82.25 27.84
N ASP A 241 34.02 81.86 27.21
CA ASP A 241 35.36 82.46 27.42
C ASP A 241 35.86 83.17 26.15
#